data_AF-A0AAI9R6P0-F1
#
_entry.id   AF-A0AAI9R6P0-F1
#
_cell.length_a   1.000
_cell.length_b   1.000
_cell.length_c   1.000
_cell.angle_alpha   90.00
_cell.angle_beta   90.00
_cell.angle_gamma   90.00
#
_symmetry.space_group_name_H-M   'P 1'
#
loop_
_entity.id
_entity.type
_entity.pdbx_description
1 polymer ?
#
loop_
_entity_poly.entity_id
_entity_poly.type
_entity_poly.pdbx_seq_one_letter_code
_entity_poly.pdbx_strand_id
1 'polypeptide(L)'
;MSDWINLSYANVATTSPAAHKASMDWSDALARGGAAEFDGDAEKNGMMPLRRAAARLLSCGVKDICVGSSATELLCSVAWAVSPQ
;
A
#
# COMPACT_ATOMS: atom_id res chain seq x y z
N MET A 1 -23.13 4.03 -18.19
CA MET A 1 -22.64 3.09 -17.15
C MET A 1 -23.42 1.80 -17.32
N SER A 2 -22.92 0.66 -17.81
CA SER A 2 -21.64 0.26 -18.44
C SER A 2 -21.93 -0.89 -19.43
N ASP A 3 -21.23 -0.95 -20.57
CA ASP A 3 -21.34 -2.02 -21.60
C ASP A 3 -20.67 -3.35 -21.19
N TRP A 4 -20.23 -3.48 -19.95
CA TRP A 4 -19.48 -4.63 -19.48
C TRP A 4 -19.60 -4.83 -17.98
N ILE A 5 -19.49 -6.09 -17.57
CA ILE A 5 -19.44 -6.55 -16.18
C ILE A 5 -18.01 -7.03 -15.94
N ASN A 6 -17.31 -6.41 -14.98
CA ASN A 6 -15.98 -6.86 -14.60
C ASN A 6 -16.10 -8.14 -13.75
N LEU A 7 -15.41 -9.21 -14.16
CA LEU A 7 -15.30 -10.47 -13.43
C LEU A 7 -13.85 -10.75 -12.97
N SER A 8 -12.90 -9.84 -13.23
CA SER A 8 -11.45 -10.03 -13.04
C SER A 8 -10.90 -9.25 -11.83
N TYR A 9 -11.68 -9.13 -10.76
CA TYR A 9 -11.26 -8.40 -9.55
C TYR A 9 -10.07 -9.05 -8.83
N ALA A 10 -9.82 -10.35 -9.05
CA ALA A 10 -8.70 -11.08 -8.47
C ALA A 10 -7.33 -10.73 -9.11
N ASN A 11 -7.32 -10.13 -10.31
CA ASN A 11 -6.10 -9.68 -10.96
C ASN A 11 -5.69 -8.29 -10.46
N VAL A 12 -6.37 -7.25 -10.96
CA VAL A 12 -6.23 -5.88 -10.49
C VAL A 12 -7.62 -5.35 -10.23
N ALA A 13 -7.95 -5.17 -8.95
CA ALA A 13 -9.24 -4.66 -8.54
C ALA A 13 -9.41 -3.20 -8.96
N THR A 14 -10.65 -2.80 -9.25
CA THR A 14 -10.96 -1.39 -9.45
C THR A 14 -10.77 -0.64 -8.13
N THR A 15 -10.11 0.51 -8.19
CA THR A 15 -9.85 1.34 -7.01
C THR A 15 -11.14 1.98 -6.51
N SER A 16 -11.37 1.96 -5.20
CA SER A 16 -12.52 2.68 -4.62
C SER A 16 -12.37 4.19 -4.84
N PRO A 17 -13.47 4.96 -4.96
CA PRO A 17 -13.39 6.42 -5.12
C PRO A 17 -12.59 7.11 -4.01
N ALA A 18 -12.69 6.63 -2.77
CA ALA A 18 -11.95 7.16 -1.64
C ALA A 18 -10.44 6.90 -1.76
N ALA A 19 -10.03 5.68 -2.12
CA ALA A 19 -8.62 5.35 -2.34
C ALA A 19 -8.04 6.11 -3.54
N HIS A 20 -8.81 6.25 -4.62
CA HIS A 20 -8.40 7.03 -5.79
C HIS A 20 -8.12 8.48 -5.41
N LYS A 21 -9.03 9.13 -4.67
CA LYS A 21 -8.84 10.50 -4.20
C LYS A 21 -7.57 10.63 -3.34
N ALA A 22 -7.39 9.76 -2.35
CA ALA A 22 -6.21 9.80 -1.49
C ALA A 22 -4.90 9.66 -2.27
N SER A 23 -4.85 8.74 -3.25
CA SER A 23 -3.67 8.57 -4.11
C SER A 23 -3.38 9.80 -4.98
N MET A 24 -4.42 10.45 -5.51
CA MET A 24 -4.25 11.67 -6.31
C MET A 24 -3.79 12.85 -5.46
N ASP A 25 -4.40 13.06 -4.29
CA ASP A 25 -4.01 14.13 -3.37
C ASP A 25 -2.53 13.96 -2.96
N TRP A 26 -2.10 12.74 -2.66
CA TRP A 26 -0.71 12.41 -2.32
C TRP A 26 0.26 12.62 -3.49
N SER A 27 -0.09 12.14 -4.69
CA SER A 27 0.73 12.32 -5.89
C SER A 27 0.92 13.79 -6.26
N ASP A 28 -0.12 14.59 -6.08
CA ASP A 28 -0.13 16.01 -6.40
C ASP A 28 0.69 16.82 -5.39
N ALA A 29 0.61 16.47 -4.10
CA ALA A 29 1.47 17.04 -3.06
C ALA A 29 2.96 16.75 -3.34
N LEU A 30 3.30 15.50 -3.64
CA LEU A 30 4.68 15.10 -4.00
C LEU A 30 5.17 15.87 -5.24
N ALA A 31 4.35 15.99 -6.27
CA ALA A 31 4.74 16.69 -7.51
C ALA A 31 5.04 18.18 -7.29
N ARG A 32 4.35 18.82 -6.35
CA ARG A 32 4.52 20.26 -6.06
C ARG A 32 5.58 20.56 -5.00
N GLY A 33 5.68 19.72 -3.98
CA GLY A 33 6.55 19.96 -2.83
C GLY A 33 7.81 19.10 -2.78
N GLY A 34 7.89 18.04 -3.59
CA GLY A 34 9.04 17.12 -3.60
C GLY A 34 9.36 16.60 -2.20
N ALA A 35 10.66 16.57 -1.86
CA ALA A 35 11.12 16.10 -0.55
C ALA A 35 10.66 16.98 0.63
N ALA A 36 10.18 18.22 0.41
CA ALA A 36 9.64 19.05 1.49
C ALA A 36 8.28 18.52 2.00
N GLU A 37 7.51 17.86 1.13
CA GLU A 37 6.25 17.17 1.47
C GLU A 37 6.48 15.66 1.71
N PHE A 38 7.72 15.19 1.51
CA PHE A 38 8.08 13.77 1.51
C PHE A 38 9.32 13.52 2.37
N ASP A 39 9.23 13.93 3.62
CA ASP A 39 10.22 13.61 4.64
C ASP A 39 9.87 12.27 5.34
N GLY A 40 10.72 11.88 6.30
CA GLY A 40 10.51 10.64 7.05
C GLY A 40 9.25 10.64 7.91
N ASP A 41 8.76 11.81 8.32
CA ASP A 41 7.52 11.92 9.08
C ASP A 41 6.30 11.75 8.16
N ALA A 42 6.33 12.30 6.94
CA ALA A 42 5.32 12.06 5.92
C ALA A 42 5.21 10.57 5.58
N GLU A 43 6.33 9.88 5.36
CA GLU A 43 6.34 8.43 5.13
C GLU A 43 5.75 7.66 6.31
N LYS A 44 6.21 7.94 7.53
CA LYS A 44 5.69 7.30 8.75
C LYS A 44 4.20 7.53 8.92
N ASN A 45 3.72 8.74 8.66
CA ASN A 45 2.31 9.11 8.77
C ASN A 45 1.44 8.45 7.68
N GLY A 46 2.00 8.15 6.50
CA GLY A 46 1.33 7.32 5.49
C GLY A 46 1.31 5.84 5.87
N MET A 47 2.44 5.30 6.32
CA MET A 47 2.63 3.85 6.49
C MET A 47 2.10 3.29 7.80
N MET A 48 2.16 4.03 8.92
CA MET A 48 1.69 3.54 10.22
C MET A 48 0.17 3.33 10.29
N PRO A 49 -0.69 4.22 9.76
CA PRO A 49 -2.12 3.97 9.69
C PRO A 49 -2.45 2.73 8.85
N LEU A 50 -1.75 2.52 7.74
CA LEU A 50 -1.92 1.35 6.89
C LEU A 50 -1.59 0.05 7.64
N ARG A 51 -0.45 0.01 8.35
CA ARG A 51 -0.07 -1.13 9.21
C ARG A 51 -1.12 -1.41 10.28
N ARG A 52 -1.66 -0.38 10.94
CA ARG A 52 -2.71 -0.52 11.96
C ARG A 52 -4.03 -1.03 11.37
N ALA A 53 -4.42 -0.57 10.19
CA ALA A 53 -5.63 -1.02 9.52
C ALA A 53 -5.52 -2.50 9.09
N ALA A 54 -4.38 -2.89 8.51
CA ALA A 54 -4.10 -4.28 8.15
C ALA A 54 -4.06 -5.20 9.37
N ALA A 55 -3.46 -4.77 10.48
CA ALA A 55 -3.43 -5.53 11.73
C ALA A 55 -4.85 -5.80 12.27
N ARG A 56 -5.75 -4.81 12.20
CA ARG A 56 -7.16 -5.01 12.57
C ARG A 56 -7.88 -5.96 11.63
N LEU A 57 -7.67 -5.82 10.32
CA LEU A 57 -8.27 -6.69 9.31
C LEU A 57 -7.86 -8.16 9.51
N LEU A 58 -6.59 -8.39 9.83
CA LEU A 58 -6.01 -9.73 10.00
C LEU A 58 -6.04 -10.23 11.45
N SER A 59 -6.60 -9.46 12.39
CA SER A 59 -6.68 -9.80 13.82
C SER A 59 -5.32 -10.18 14.45
N CYS A 60 -4.27 -9.40 14.17
CA CYS A 60 -2.92 -9.62 14.68
C CYS A 60 -2.27 -8.34 15.26
N GLY A 61 -1.03 -8.45 15.74
CA GLY A 61 -0.28 -7.29 16.24
C GLY A 61 0.27 -6.43 15.11
N VAL A 62 0.38 -5.11 15.34
CA VAL A 62 1.00 -4.17 14.36
C VAL A 62 2.46 -4.56 14.04
N LYS A 63 3.16 -5.15 15.02
CA LYS A 63 4.53 -5.65 14.87
C LYS A 63 4.63 -6.83 13.88
N ASP A 64 3.53 -7.54 13.65
CA ASP A 64 3.46 -8.71 12.77
C ASP A 64 3.11 -8.32 11.32
N ILE A 65 2.83 -7.03 11.06
CA ILE A 65 2.49 -6.51 9.73
C ILE A 65 3.70 -5.86 9.09
N CYS A 66 4.04 -6.30 7.88
CA CYS A 66 4.87 -5.58 6.91
C CYS A 66 3.99 -5.07 5.76
N VAL A 67 4.37 -3.96 5.14
CA VAL A 67 3.68 -3.37 3.97
C VAL A 67 4.70 -3.27 2.84
N GLY A 68 4.31 -3.69 1.64
CA GLY A 68 5.10 -3.58 0.42
C GLY A 68 4.23 -3.17 -0.76
N SER A 69 4.87 -3.00 -1.92
CA SER A 69 4.22 -2.62 -3.18
C SER A 69 3.47 -3.78 -3.84
N SER A 70 3.85 -5.03 -3.58
CA SER A 70 3.21 -6.20 -4.20
C SER A 70 3.42 -7.48 -3.39
N ALA A 71 2.59 -8.51 -3.68
CA ALA A 71 2.78 -9.85 -3.13
C ALA A 71 4.13 -10.45 -3.55
N THR A 72 4.54 -10.25 -4.81
CA THR A 72 5.82 -10.75 -5.34
C THR A 72 7.00 -10.16 -4.59
N GLU A 73 7.02 -8.84 -4.39
CA GLU A 73 8.09 -8.18 -3.64
C GLU A 73 8.23 -8.75 -2.22
N LEU A 74 7.12 -8.90 -1.49
CA LEU A 74 7.14 -9.42 -0.13
C LEU A 74 7.61 -10.88 -0.08
N LEU A 75 7.17 -11.72 -1.03
CA LEU A 75 7.63 -13.10 -1.14
C LEU A 75 9.14 -13.17 -1.44
N CYS A 76 9.64 -12.34 -2.36
CA CYS A 76 11.07 -12.26 -2.66
C CYS A 76 11.87 -11.77 -1.45
N SER A 77 11.36 -10.79 -0.69
CA SER A 77 12.00 -10.28 0.52
C SER A 77 12.19 -11.38 1.58
N VAL A 78 11.14 -12.18 1.81
CA VAL A 78 11.22 -13.34 2.71
C VAL A 78 12.19 -14.38 2.18
N ALA A 79 12.11 -14.73 0.89
CA ALA A 79 12.97 -15.74 0.28
C ALA A 79 14.46 -15.39 0.40
N TRP A 80 14.81 -14.12 0.15
CA TRP A 80 16.18 -13.63 0.34
C TRP A 80 16.61 -13.66 1.80
N ALA A 81 15.74 -13.26 2.73
CA ALA A 81 16.07 -13.23 4.16
C ALA A 81 16.32 -14.62 4.78
N VAL A 82 15.74 -15.68 4.20
CA VAL A 82 15.91 -17.07 4.67
C VAL A 82 16.81 -17.91 3.77
N SER A 83 17.43 -17.31 2.75
CA SER A 83 18.30 -18.03 1.82
C SER A 83 19.46 -18.69 2.59
N PRO A 84 19.70 -20.00 2.43
CA PRO A 84 20.87 -20.66 2.98
C PRO A 84 22.17 -20.04 2.43
N GLN A 85 23.25 -20.14 3.21
CA GLN A 85 24.62 -19.89 2.74
C GLN A 85 25.13 -21.06 1.91
#